data_AF-A0A0E3LKV9-F1
#
_entry.id   AF-A0A0E3LKV9-F1
#
_cell.length_a   1.000
_cell.length_b   1.000
_cell.length_c   1.000
_cell.angle_alpha   90.00
_cell.angle_beta   90.00
_cell.angle_gamma   90.00
#
_symmetry.space_group_name_H-M   'P 1'
#
loop_
_entity.id
_entity.type
_entity.pdbx_description
1 polymer ?
#
loop_
_entity_poly.entity_id
_entity_poly.type
_entity_poly.pdbx_seq_one_letter_code
_entity_poly.pdbx_strand_id
1 'polypeptide(L)'
;MKENELYEFQKLEIQTKSHRLENKKGRPGKGEDVQTFCLIEAEIKHDQEKVQEKRTKLGRFILATNDLELTPDQLLKYYKEQGTVEREFRFLKDKSFRVS
;
A
#
# COMPACT_ATOMS: atom_id res chain seq x y z
N MET A 1 -14.16 -12.43 7.27
CA MET A 1 -13.20 -11.72 6.40
C MET A 1 -13.03 -10.32 6.99
N LYS A 2 -11.80 -9.81 7.13
CA LYS A 2 -11.60 -8.46 7.68
C LYS A 2 -11.97 -7.44 6.60
N GLU A 3 -12.92 -6.57 6.91
CA GLU A 3 -13.31 -5.46 6.05
C GLU A 3 -12.14 -4.45 5.97
N ASN A 4 -11.85 -3.95 4.77
CA ASN A 4 -10.80 -2.97 4.58
C ASN A 4 -11.39 -1.56 4.74
N GLU A 5 -11.03 -0.87 5.82
CA GLU A 5 -11.59 0.44 6.16
C GLU A 5 -11.24 1.56 5.17
N LEU A 6 -10.28 1.36 4.26
CA LEU A 6 -9.80 2.43 3.35
C LEU A 6 -10.22 2.24 1.89
N TYR A 7 -10.92 1.16 1.58
CA TYR A 7 -11.28 0.80 0.22
C TYR A 7 -12.74 0.35 0.16
N GLU A 8 -13.37 0.65 -0.96
CA GLU A 8 -14.74 0.26 -1.28
C GLU A 8 -14.78 -0.46 -2.63
N PHE A 9 -15.78 -1.32 -2.82
CA PHE A 9 -16.01 -1.98 -4.10
C PHE A 9 -16.60 -0.98 -5.09
N GLN A 10 -15.91 -0.78 -6.20
CA GLN A 10 -16.41 -0.04 -7.35
C GLN A 10 -17.26 -0.92 -8.25
N LYS A 11 -16.85 -2.18 -8.43
CA LYS A 11 -17.56 -3.17 -9.23
C LYS A 11 -17.41 -4.55 -8.59
N LEU A 12 -18.48 -5.34 -8.62
CA LEU A 12 -18.47 -6.73 -8.18
C LEU A 12 -19.27 -7.55 -9.19
N GLU A 13 -18.61 -8.51 -9.85
CA GLU A 13 -19.23 -9.37 -10.85
C GLU A 13 -18.93 -10.83 -10.56
N ILE A 14 -19.93 -11.69 -10.77
CA ILE A 14 -19.78 -13.12 -10.66
C ILE A 14 -19.68 -13.67 -12.09
N GLN A 15 -18.52 -14.24 -12.43
CA GLN A 15 -18.31 -14.91 -13.70
C GLN A 15 -18.36 -16.42 -13.51
N THR A 16 -19.25 -17.06 -14.25
CA THR A 16 -19.34 -18.51 -14.31
C THR A 16 -18.36 -19.03 -15.36
N LYS A 17 -17.34 -19.79 -14.95
CA LYS A 17 -16.40 -20.46 -15.85
C LYS A 17 -16.59 -21.96 -15.77
N SER A 18 -16.74 -22.61 -16.93
CA SER A 18 -16.76 -24.07 -17.02
C SER A 18 -15.39 -24.60 -17.41
N HIS A 19 -14.95 -25.66 -16.73
CA HIS A 19 -13.74 -26.40 -17.03
C HIS A 19 -14.08 -27.87 -17.27
N ARG A 20 -13.33 -28.55 -18.15
CA ARG A 20 -13.48 -30.01 -18.29
C ARG A 20 -12.91 -30.71 -17.06
N LEU A 21 -13.52 -31.83 -16.67
CA LEU A 21 -13.01 -32.65 -15.57
C LEU A 21 -11.69 -33.36 -15.95
N GLU A 22 -11.49 -33.68 -17.23
CA GLU A 22 -10.26 -34.27 -17.77
C GLU A 22 -9.35 -33.22 -18.44
N ASN A 23 -8.03 -33.32 -18.21
CA ASN A 23 -6.98 -32.46 -18.78
C ASN A 23 -6.68 -32.75 -20.27
N LYS A 24 -7.69 -32.78 -21.13
CA LYS A 24 -7.54 -32.97 -22.59
C LYS A 24 -7.41 -31.62 -23.31
N LYS A 25 -6.59 -31.56 -24.37
CA LYS A 25 -6.40 -30.35 -25.19
C LYS A 25 -7.71 -29.97 -25.93
N GLY A 26 -8.04 -28.68 -25.97
CA GLY A 26 -9.16 -28.10 -26.74
C GLY A 26 -10.35 -27.62 -25.90
N ARG A 27 -11.44 -27.17 -26.54
CA ARG A 27 -12.71 -26.78 -25.88
C ARG A 27 -13.62 -28.02 -25.68
N PRO A 28 -14.33 -28.16 -24.53
CA PRO A 28 -15.33 -29.21 -24.34
C PRO A 28 -16.32 -29.31 -25.49
N GLY A 29 -16.53 -30.52 -25.97
CA GLY A 29 -17.56 -30.91 -26.91
C GLY A 29 -18.94 -30.98 -26.27
N LYS A 30 -19.97 -31.11 -27.12
CA LYS A 30 -21.38 -31.14 -26.70
C LYS A 30 -21.63 -32.43 -25.89
N GLY A 31 -21.99 -32.30 -24.62
CA GLY A 31 -22.34 -33.43 -23.74
C GLY A 31 -21.19 -34.02 -22.91
N GLU A 32 -19.99 -33.43 -22.94
CA GLU A 32 -18.91 -33.79 -22.00
C GLU A 32 -19.21 -33.26 -20.59
N ASP A 33 -18.92 -34.04 -19.55
CA ASP A 33 -19.02 -33.58 -18.16
C ASP A 33 -18.03 -32.43 -17.89
N VAL A 34 -18.58 -31.30 -17.45
CA VAL A 34 -17.85 -30.09 -17.12
C VAL A 34 -18.10 -29.69 -15.68
N GLN A 35 -17.05 -29.25 -15.00
CA GLN A 35 -17.13 -28.64 -13.69
C GLN A 35 -17.30 -27.13 -13.85
N THR A 36 -18.31 -26.59 -13.16
CA THR A 36 -18.61 -25.16 -13.19
C THR A 36 -18.05 -24.50 -11.94
N PHE A 37 -17.27 -23.43 -12.12
CA PHE A 37 -16.70 -22.63 -11.06
C PHE A 37 -17.25 -21.21 -11.14
N CYS A 38 -17.59 -20.65 -9.98
CA CYS A 38 -17.92 -19.23 -9.85
C CYS A 38 -16.65 -18.47 -9.51
N LEU A 39 -16.23 -17.57 -10.40
CA LEU A 39 -15.22 -16.56 -10.11
C LEU A 39 -15.92 -15.28 -9.63
N ILE A 40 -15.37 -14.67 -8.59
CA ILE A 40 -15.76 -13.32 -8.18
C ILE A 40 -14.68 -12.39 -8.68
N GLU A 41 -15.04 -11.48 -9.58
CA GLU A 41 -14.17 -10.40 -10.04
C GLU A 41 -14.64 -9.11 -9.38
N ALA A 42 -13.69 -8.37 -8.80
CA ALA A 42 -13.98 -7.16 -8.06
C ALA A 42 -12.99 -6.05 -8.44
N GLU A 43 -13.51 -4.85 -8.67
CA GLU A 43 -12.74 -3.62 -8.78
C GLU A 43 -12.89 -2.84 -7.48
N ILE A 44 -11.78 -2.41 -6.89
CA ILE A 44 -11.76 -1.66 -5.64
C ILE A 44 -11.20 -0.26 -5.87
N LYS A 45 -11.74 0.71 -5.13
CA LYS A 45 -11.25 2.10 -5.10
C LYS A 45 -11.05 2.56 -3.67
N HIS A 46 -10.31 3.66 -3.51
CA HIS A 46 -10.16 4.29 -2.21
C HIS A 46 -11.45 4.96 -1.75
N ASP A 47 -11.82 4.73 -0.49
CA ASP A 47 -12.82 5.52 0.21
C ASP A 47 -12.21 6.87 0.57
N GLN A 48 -12.45 7.88 -0.27
CA GLN A 48 -11.83 9.20 -0.14
C GLN A 48 -12.18 9.87 1.20
N GLU A 49 -13.39 9.65 1.72
CA GLU A 49 -13.83 10.25 2.98
C GLU A 49 -13.06 9.68 4.16
N LYS A 50 -12.96 8.35 4.26
CA LYS A 50 -12.20 7.69 5.33
C LYS A 50 -10.70 7.95 5.22
N VAL A 51 -10.17 7.99 4.00
CA VAL A 51 -8.77 8.38 3.77
C VAL A 51 -8.53 9.81 4.28
N GLN A 52 -9.42 10.74 3.98
CA GLN A 52 -9.27 12.13 4.41
C GLN A 52 -9.42 12.26 5.93
N GLU A 53 -10.36 11.54 6.54
CA GLU A 53 -10.51 11.51 8.00
C GLU A 53 -9.26 10.98 8.71
N LYS A 54 -8.62 9.91 8.19
CA LYS A 54 -7.35 9.46 8.76
C LYS A 54 -6.24 10.47 8.54
N ARG A 55 -6.24 11.19 7.40
CA ARG A 55 -5.27 12.26 7.14
C ARG A 55 -5.41 13.45 8.08
N THR A 56 -6.61 13.79 8.56
CA THR A 56 -6.77 14.90 9.54
C THR A 56 -6.13 14.57 10.89
N LYS A 57 -6.04 13.29 11.25
CA LYS A 57 -5.41 12.80 12.48
C LYS A 57 -3.88 12.73 12.40
N LEU A 58 -3.29 12.97 11.23
CA LEU A 58 -1.83 12.99 11.09
C LEU A 58 -1.25 14.24 11.77
N GLY A 59 -0.20 14.02 12.55
CA GLY A 59 0.58 15.11 13.15
C GLY A 59 1.15 16.03 12.07
N ARG A 60 1.11 17.35 12.33
CA ARG A 60 1.68 18.38 11.45
C ARG A 60 2.88 19.01 12.12
N PHE A 61 3.83 19.47 11.32
CA PHE A 61 5.00 20.20 11.77
C PHE A 61 5.28 21.36 10.80
N ILE A 62 6.01 22.36 11.28
CA ILE A 62 6.39 23.54 10.49
C ILE A 62 7.90 23.47 10.28
N LEU A 63 8.33 23.65 9.03
CA LEU A 63 9.72 23.87 8.69
C LEU A 63 9.89 25.33 8.29
N ALA A 64 10.85 26.01 8.91
CA ALA A 64 11.21 27.39 8.60
C ALA A 64 12.67 27.42 8.14
N THR A 65 12.94 28.16 7.06
CA THR A 65 14.28 28.36 6.50
C THR A 65 14.46 29.82 6.11
N ASN A 66 15.70 30.31 6.20
CA ASN A 66 16.08 31.63 5.70
C ASN A 66 16.45 31.60 4.21
N ASP A 67 16.54 30.41 3.62
CA ASP A 67 16.87 30.22 2.21
C ASP A 67 15.60 30.42 1.36
N LEU A 68 15.60 31.49 0.56
CA LEU A 68 14.45 31.89 -0.27
C LEU A 68 14.36 31.12 -1.59
N GLU A 69 15.44 30.49 -2.02
CA GLU A 69 15.51 29.77 -3.31
C GLU A 69 15.07 28.30 -3.15
N LEU A 70 14.89 27.85 -1.91
CA LEU A 70 14.61 26.45 -1.61
C LEU A 70 13.13 26.10 -1.88
N THR A 71 12.90 25.09 -2.71
CA THR A 71 11.55 24.56 -2.90
C THR A 71 11.07 23.78 -1.65
N PRO A 72 9.74 23.71 -1.41
CA PRO A 72 9.19 22.94 -0.28
C PRO A 72 9.64 21.47 -0.24
N ASP A 73 9.73 20.81 -1.40
CA ASP A 73 10.18 19.42 -1.49
C ASP A 73 11.66 19.27 -1.12
N GLN A 74 12.52 20.19 -1.57
CA GLN A 74 13.93 20.21 -1.18
C GLN A 74 14.10 20.48 0.31
N LEU A 75 13.35 21.43 0.88
CA LEU A 75 13.35 21.72 2.32
C LEU A 75 12.98 20.48 3.15
N LEU A 76 11.92 19.79 2.75
CA LEU A 76 11.46 18.57 3.42
C LEU A 76 12.51 17.45 3.30
N LYS A 77 13.15 17.32 2.14
CA LYS A 77 14.22 16.34 1.91
C LYS A 77 15.40 16.60 2.84
N TYR A 78 15.92 17.83 2.87
CA TYR A 78 17.06 18.19 3.73
C TYR A 78 16.74 17.99 5.21
N TYR A 79 15.55 18.40 5.66
CA TYR A 79 15.12 18.16 7.04
C TYR A 79 15.10 16.67 7.39
N LYS A 80 14.61 15.80 6.49
CA LYS A 80 14.61 14.35 6.71
C LYS A 80 16.02 13.76 6.72
N GLU A 81 16.92 14.27 5.89
CA GLU A 81 18.31 13.81 5.82
C GLU A 81 19.13 14.22 7.06
N GLN A 82 18.77 15.32 7.74
CA GLN A 82 19.39 15.74 9.01
C GLN A 82 19.26 14.69 10.14
N GLY A 83 18.25 13.83 10.11
CA GLY A 83 18.07 12.73 11.08
C GLY A 83 19.14 11.63 11.00
N THR A 84 19.95 11.60 9.93
CA THR A 84 21.04 10.64 9.75
C THR A 84 22.14 10.84 10.79
N VAL A 85 22.42 12.09 11.17
CA VAL A 85 23.46 12.43 12.16
C VAL A 85 23.15 11.81 13.53
N GLU A 86 21.89 11.85 13.99
CA GLU A 86 21.52 11.21 15.27
C GLU A 86 21.66 9.68 15.25
N ARG A 87 21.47 9.07 14.08
CA ARG A 87 21.61 7.61 13.92
C ARG A 87 23.09 7.22 13.90
N GLU A 88 23.94 8.00 13.25
CA GLU A 88 25.39 7.74 13.15
C GLU A 88 26.16 8.09 14.42
N PHE A 89 25.69 9.05 15.23
CA PHE A 89 26.27 9.39 16.53
C PHE A 89 25.53 8.76 17.72
N ARG A 90 24.62 7.82 17.47
CA ARG A 90 23.88 7.10 18.52
C ARG A 90 24.83 6.40 19.50
N PHE A 91 25.99 5.95 19.03
CA PHE A 91 27.02 5.31 19.86
C PHE A 91 27.57 6.23 20.96
N LEU A 92 27.60 7.56 20.77
CA LEU A 92 28.01 8.51 21.83
C LEU A 92 27.02 8.53 23.01
N LYS A 93 25.77 8.13 22.77
CA LYS A 93 24.74 8.00 23.81
C LYS A 93 24.63 6.57 24.36
N ASP A 94 25.39 5.63 23.81
CA ASP A 94 25.40 4.23 24.23
C ASP A 94 26.49 4.01 25.30
N LYS A 95 26.12 3.45 26.45
CA LYS A 95 27.04 3.21 27.58
C LYS A 95 28.08 2.13 27.29
N SER A 96 27.93 1.39 26.18
CA SER A 96 28.82 0.31 25.78
C SER A 96 30.04 0.76 24.96
N PHE A 97 30.08 2.02 24.49
CA PHE A 97 31.21 2.52 23.71
C PHE A 97 32.43 2.80 24.61
N ARG A 98 33.45 1.93 24.53
CA ARG A 98 34.75 2.14 25.16
C ARG A 98 35.82 2.16 24.07
N VAL A 99 36.60 3.23 24.01
CA VAL A 99 37.83 3.29 23.23
C VAL A 99 38.91 2.62 24.07
N SER A 100 39.53 1.56 23.54
CA SER A 100 40.71 0.91 24.14
C SER A 100 41.98 1.70 23.85
#